data_AF-A0A1Y3BI55-F1
#
_entry.id   AF-A0A1Y3BI55-F1
#
_cell.length_a   1.000
_cell.length_b   1.000
_cell.length_c   1.000
_cell.angle_alpha   90.00
_cell.angle_beta   90.00
_cell.angle_gamma   90.00
#
_symmetry.space_group_name_H-M   'P 1'
#
loop_
_entity.id
_entity.type
_entity.pdbx_description
1 polymer ?
#
loop_
_entity_poly.entity_id
_entity_poly.type
_entity_poly.pdbx_seq_one_letter_code
_entity_poly.pdbx_strand_id
1 'polypeptide(L)'
;MGIGLYSPSIYVRTKEGRPAAQVRALQAEALNSTSIRVQWLPPDPQLINGINQGYKVQAWISKNFTATNANIADPIQDDRSLVPSPESNTHSYPIVGIAEQAAREITVPPSPFHQDGKQLAIMDGLEPYTTYDVTVLCFTSAGDGPRFEPPPVVTTEQDLPQEVAYLKFRDILDKSVRVIWSRPKK
;
A
#
# COMPACT_ATOMS: atom_id res chain seq x y z
N MET A 1 -28.55 -55.99 -37.40
CA MET A 1 -27.95 -54.65 -37.22
C MET A 1 -27.39 -54.60 -35.80
N GLY A 2 -26.08 -54.76 -35.62
CA GLY A 2 -25.45 -54.78 -34.31
C GLY A 2 -25.08 -53.37 -33.87
N ILE A 3 -25.57 -52.94 -32.72
CA ILE A 3 -25.07 -51.74 -32.04
C ILE A 3 -23.67 -52.05 -31.49
N GLY A 4 -22.67 -51.25 -31.86
CA GLY A 4 -21.29 -51.44 -31.39
C GLY A 4 -21.18 -51.24 -29.88
N LEU A 5 -20.30 -52.00 -29.23
CA LEU A 5 -20.02 -51.84 -27.80
C LEU A 5 -19.46 -50.43 -27.54
N TYR A 6 -20.05 -49.71 -26.59
CA TYR A 6 -19.45 -48.48 -26.08
C TYR A 6 -18.18 -48.79 -25.30
N SER A 7 -17.21 -47.87 -25.36
CA SER A 7 -16.02 -47.92 -24.51
C SER A 7 -16.40 -47.66 -23.04
N PRO A 8 -15.57 -48.11 -22.08
CA PRO A 8 -15.67 -47.62 -20.70
C PRO A 8 -15.45 -46.10 -20.65
N SER A 9 -16.02 -45.45 -19.63
CA SER A 9 -15.81 -44.03 -19.38
C SER A 9 -14.33 -43.75 -19.08
N ILE A 10 -13.79 -42.69 -19.70
CA ILE A 10 -12.46 -42.15 -19.36
C ILE A 10 -12.63 -40.84 -18.58
N TYR A 11 -11.85 -40.68 -17.53
CA TYR A 11 -11.76 -39.42 -16.78
C TYR A 11 -10.52 -38.66 -17.26
N VAL A 12 -10.73 -37.44 -17.76
CA VAL A 12 -9.67 -36.53 -18.20
C VAL A 12 -9.83 -35.20 -17.45
N ARG A 13 -8.72 -34.66 -16.92
CA ARG A 13 -8.66 -33.33 -16.29
C ARG A 13 -7.64 -32.47 -17.02
N THR A 14 -7.99 -31.23 -17.31
CA THR A 14 -7.09 -30.25 -17.94
C THR A 14 -6.04 -29.76 -16.94
N LYS A 15 -4.94 -29.18 -17.44
CA LYS A 15 -3.96 -28.47 -16.59
C LYS A 15 -4.63 -27.27 -15.91
N GLU A 16 -4.10 -26.87 -14.75
CA GLU A 16 -4.54 -25.63 -14.09
C GLU A 16 -4.28 -24.41 -14.97
N GLY A 17 -5.17 -23.43 -14.88
CA GLY A 17 -5.04 -22.09 -15.43
C GLY A 17 -4.84 -21.05 -14.32
N ARG A 18 -4.52 -19.82 -14.73
CA ARG A 18 -4.49 -18.67 -13.82
C ARG A 18 -5.92 -18.31 -13.41
N PRO A 19 -6.12 -17.74 -12.21
CA PRO A 19 -7.40 -17.16 -11.84
C PRO A 19 -7.83 -16.10 -12.85
N ALA A 20 -9.09 -16.16 -13.28
CA ALA A 20 -9.68 -15.22 -14.23
C ALA A 20 -10.42 -14.06 -13.55
N ALA A 21 -10.60 -14.11 -12.23
CA ALA A 21 -11.36 -13.13 -11.46
C ALA A 21 -10.55 -12.52 -10.30
N GLN A 22 -10.86 -11.26 -10.01
CA GLN A 22 -10.32 -10.53 -8.87
C GLN A 22 -10.93 -11.02 -7.54
N VAL A 23 -10.29 -10.64 -6.43
CA VAL A 23 -10.93 -10.76 -5.12
C VAL A 23 -12.19 -9.88 -5.04
N ARG A 24 -13.07 -10.14 -4.10
CA ARG A 24 -14.31 -9.37 -3.93
C ARG A 24 -14.28 -8.56 -2.64
N ALA A 25 -15.00 -7.44 -2.60
CA ALA A 25 -15.16 -6.61 -1.40
C ALA A 25 -13.83 -6.28 -0.69
N LEU A 26 -12.81 -5.88 -1.46
CA LEU A 26 -11.52 -5.49 -0.90
C LEU A 26 -11.67 -4.19 -0.10
N GLN A 27 -11.20 -4.21 1.14
CA GLN A 27 -11.20 -3.08 2.06
C GLN A 27 -9.82 -2.96 2.71
N ALA A 28 -9.38 -1.72 2.94
CA ALA A 28 -8.15 -1.41 3.65
C ALA A 28 -8.40 -0.28 4.65
N GLU A 29 -7.89 -0.45 5.87
CA GLU A 29 -8.01 0.53 6.95
C GLU A 29 -6.67 0.69 7.66
N ALA A 30 -6.32 1.91 8.07
CA ALA A 30 -5.14 2.14 8.88
C ALA A 30 -5.37 1.61 10.31
N LEU A 31 -4.34 0.97 10.87
CA LEU A 31 -4.36 0.51 12.26
C LEU A 31 -3.50 1.38 13.17
N ASN A 32 -2.40 1.93 12.62
CA ASN A 32 -1.46 2.83 13.30
C ASN A 32 -0.58 3.52 12.25
N SER A 33 0.50 4.16 12.70
CA SER A 33 1.44 4.88 11.83
C SER A 33 2.21 4.01 10.84
N THR A 34 2.32 2.70 11.05
CA THR A 34 3.15 1.83 10.18
C THR A 34 2.42 0.59 9.70
N SER A 35 1.12 0.46 9.98
CA SER A 35 0.38 -0.78 9.79
C SER A 35 -1.03 -0.52 9.26
N ILE A 36 -1.47 -1.37 8.32
CA ILE A 36 -2.84 -1.38 7.79
C ILE A 36 -3.47 -2.77 7.94
N ARG A 37 -4.80 -2.80 8.06
CA ARG A 37 -5.63 -3.99 7.98
C ARG A 37 -6.22 -4.09 6.58
N VAL A 38 -6.07 -5.24 5.93
CA VAL A 38 -6.63 -5.52 4.62
C VAL A 38 -7.57 -6.72 4.71
N GLN A 39 -8.81 -6.57 4.23
CA GLN A 39 -9.85 -7.59 4.27
C GLN A 39 -10.48 -7.78 2.89
N TRP A 40 -10.72 -9.02 2.48
CA TRP A 40 -11.37 -9.34 1.20
C TRP A 40 -12.16 -10.64 1.24
N LEU A 41 -12.97 -10.86 0.22
CA LEU A 41 -13.62 -12.13 -0.09
C LEU A 41 -12.89 -12.83 -1.23
N PRO A 42 -12.81 -14.18 -1.22
CA PRO A 42 -12.20 -14.95 -2.29
C PRO A 42 -12.94 -14.72 -3.63
N PRO A 43 -12.25 -14.88 -4.78
CA PRO A 43 -12.91 -14.95 -6.09
C PRO A 43 -13.94 -16.08 -6.14
N ASP A 44 -14.83 -16.06 -7.11
CA ASP A 44 -15.71 -17.21 -7.38
C ASP A 44 -14.85 -18.47 -7.65
N PRO A 45 -15.05 -19.58 -6.93
CA PRO A 45 -14.30 -20.81 -7.16
C PRO A 45 -14.33 -21.31 -8.61
N GLN A 46 -15.41 -21.05 -9.36
CA GLN A 46 -15.52 -21.42 -10.78
C GLN A 46 -14.56 -20.64 -11.68
N LEU A 47 -14.05 -19.50 -11.22
CA LEU A 47 -13.19 -18.59 -11.99
C LEU A 47 -11.70 -18.69 -11.58
N ILE A 48 -11.34 -19.53 -10.60
CA ILE A 48 -9.94 -19.71 -10.19
C ILE A 48 -9.17 -20.58 -11.20
N ASN A 49 -9.87 -21.46 -11.92
CA ASN A 49 -9.29 -22.37 -12.91
C ASN A 49 -8.14 -23.25 -12.38
N GLY A 50 -8.11 -23.56 -11.08
CA GLY A 50 -7.03 -24.31 -10.45
C GLY A 50 -7.19 -24.39 -8.94
N ILE A 51 -6.17 -24.87 -8.24
CA ILE A 51 -6.14 -24.84 -6.78
C ILE A 51 -5.62 -23.47 -6.33
N ASN A 52 -6.42 -22.74 -5.55
CA ASN A 52 -5.99 -21.50 -4.91
C ASN A 52 -4.80 -21.78 -3.97
N GLN A 53 -3.64 -21.22 -4.30
CA GLN A 53 -2.41 -21.34 -3.49
C GLN A 53 -2.28 -20.21 -2.47
N GLY A 54 -3.02 -19.11 -2.64
CA GLY A 54 -3.00 -17.97 -1.73
C GLY A 54 -3.28 -16.65 -2.43
N TYR A 55 -2.99 -15.58 -1.69
CA TYR A 55 -3.18 -14.20 -2.11
C TYR A 55 -1.88 -13.43 -1.97
N LYS A 56 -1.60 -12.53 -2.91
CA LYS A 56 -0.56 -11.50 -2.76
C LYS A 56 -1.25 -10.19 -2.39
N VAL A 57 -0.93 -9.65 -1.23
CA VAL A 57 -1.42 -8.36 -0.74
C VAL A 57 -0.29 -7.36 -0.91
N GLN A 58 -0.53 -6.29 -1.64
CA GLN A 58 0.48 -5.32 -2.06
C GLN A 58 0.03 -3.90 -1.71
N ALA A 59 0.95 -3.09 -1.20
CA ALA A 59 0.77 -1.65 -0.98
C ALA A 59 1.73 -0.86 -1.87
N TRP A 60 1.16 0.08 -2.63
CA TRP A 60 1.88 0.94 -3.57
C TRP A 60 1.80 2.37 -3.06
N ILE A 61 2.92 3.08 -2.94
CA ILE A 61 2.87 4.50 -2.54
C ILE A 61 2.06 5.26 -3.59
N SER A 62 0.99 5.93 -3.13
CA SER A 62 0.03 6.59 -4.01
C SER A 62 0.66 7.84 -4.63
N LYS A 63 0.56 7.95 -5.95
CA LYS A 63 1.14 9.07 -6.72
C LYS A 63 0.35 10.36 -6.60
N ASN A 64 -0.85 10.31 -6.01
CA ASN A 64 -1.80 11.42 -5.98
C ASN A 64 -1.55 12.42 -4.84
N PHE A 65 -0.63 12.15 -3.91
CA PHE A 65 -0.37 13.01 -2.74
C PHE A 65 1.00 13.72 -2.74
N THR A 66 1.89 13.43 -3.71
CA THR A 66 3.19 14.11 -3.82
C THR A 66 3.13 15.44 -4.59
N ALA A 67 1.94 15.96 -4.92
CA ALA A 67 1.76 17.13 -5.79
C ALA A 67 1.02 18.33 -5.14
N THR A 68 1.05 18.46 -3.81
CA THR A 68 0.59 19.68 -3.13
C THR A 68 1.72 20.23 -2.27
N ASN A 69 2.55 21.10 -2.88
CA ASN A 69 3.10 22.34 -2.28
C ASN A 69 4.20 22.96 -3.17
N ALA A 70 3.84 23.43 -4.36
CA ALA A 70 4.71 24.32 -5.15
C ALA A 70 4.11 25.71 -5.42
N ASN A 71 2.87 26.01 -5.01
CA ASN A 71 2.25 27.32 -5.30
C ASN A 71 1.24 27.75 -4.22
N ILE A 72 1.67 27.93 -2.98
CA ILE A 72 1.06 28.96 -2.12
C ILE A 72 2.05 30.12 -2.17
N ALA A 73 1.93 30.93 -3.22
CA ALA A 73 2.54 32.24 -3.24
C ALA A 73 1.71 33.14 -2.32
N ASP A 74 2.27 33.53 -1.19
CA ASP A 74 1.74 34.66 -0.40
C ASP A 74 1.70 35.91 -1.30
N PRO A 75 0.58 36.65 -1.38
CA PRO A 75 0.53 37.87 -2.16
C PRO A 75 0.90 39.07 -1.28
N ILE A 76 2.19 39.44 -1.21
CA ILE A 76 2.61 40.76 -0.70
C ILE A 76 3.76 41.35 -1.56
N GLN A 77 3.34 42.16 -2.54
CA GLN A 77 3.82 43.50 -2.97
C GLN A 77 5.31 43.89 -3.16
N ASP A 78 5.59 44.31 -4.41
CA ASP A 78 6.41 45.45 -4.91
C ASP A 78 7.79 45.78 -4.30
N ASP A 79 8.86 45.67 -5.11
CA ASP A 79 9.46 46.79 -5.88
C ASP A 79 10.90 46.45 -6.35
N ARG A 80 11.16 46.74 -7.63
CA ARG A 80 12.42 46.84 -8.40
C ARG A 80 13.75 46.36 -7.79
N SER A 81 14.45 45.47 -8.53
CA SER A 81 15.68 45.81 -9.29
C SER A 81 16.35 44.58 -9.92
N LEU A 82 16.93 44.81 -11.09
CA LEU A 82 17.59 43.85 -11.96
C LEU A 82 18.82 43.20 -11.31
N VAL A 83 18.83 41.88 -11.20
CA VAL A 83 20.06 41.07 -11.04
C VAL A 83 19.90 39.78 -11.86
N PRO A 84 20.83 39.45 -12.78
CA PRO A 84 20.77 38.21 -13.51
C PRO A 84 21.20 37.04 -12.61
N SER A 85 20.43 35.96 -12.69
CA SER A 85 20.63 34.68 -11.99
C SER A 85 22.04 34.13 -12.20
N PRO A 86 22.57 33.41 -11.21
CA PRO A 86 22.76 32.00 -11.52
C PRO A 86 22.33 31.08 -10.37
N GLU A 87 21.95 29.86 -10.77
CA GLU A 87 21.82 28.68 -9.92
C GLU A 87 20.54 28.59 -9.08
N SER A 88 19.43 28.33 -9.79
CA SER A 88 18.35 27.53 -9.21
C SER A 88 18.93 26.17 -8.82
N ASN A 89 19.34 26.04 -7.56
CA ASN A 89 19.48 24.76 -6.89
C ASN A 89 18.08 24.17 -6.69
N THR A 90 17.45 23.80 -7.81
CA THR A 90 16.38 22.83 -7.81
C THR A 90 17.06 21.52 -7.46
N HIS A 91 17.03 21.14 -6.18
CA HIS A 91 17.07 19.72 -5.84
C HIS A 91 15.79 19.13 -6.41
N SER A 92 15.84 18.83 -7.71
CA SER A 92 14.87 18.05 -8.43
C SER A 92 14.83 16.72 -7.71
N TYR A 93 13.83 16.51 -6.85
CA TYR A 93 13.48 15.16 -6.48
C TYR A 93 13.31 14.40 -7.80
N PRO A 94 13.99 13.26 -7.98
CA PRO A 94 13.77 12.49 -9.19
C PRO A 94 12.27 12.27 -9.29
N ILE A 95 11.68 12.55 -10.45
CA ILE A 95 10.36 12.01 -10.79
C ILE A 95 10.55 10.52 -10.65
N VAL A 96 10.16 10.00 -9.49
CA VAL A 96 10.43 8.62 -9.09
C VAL A 96 9.79 7.81 -10.20
N GLY A 97 10.66 7.08 -10.92
CA GLY A 97 10.24 6.14 -11.94
C GLY A 97 9.07 5.35 -11.40
N ILE A 98 8.07 5.15 -12.25
CA ILE A 98 6.96 4.22 -12.05
C ILE A 98 7.46 3.09 -11.14
N ALA A 99 7.07 3.08 -9.87
CA ALA A 99 7.54 2.04 -8.96
C ALA A 99 7.07 0.71 -9.55
N GLU A 100 7.99 -0.04 -10.16
CA GLU A 100 7.69 -1.32 -10.81
C GLU A 100 7.39 -2.40 -9.75
N GLN A 101 7.75 -2.12 -8.50
CA GLN A 101 7.54 -2.97 -7.34
C GLN A 101 6.68 -2.27 -6.29
N ALA A 102 5.86 -3.06 -5.60
CA ALA A 102 5.11 -2.60 -4.44
C ALA A 102 6.07 -2.15 -3.34
N ALA A 103 5.72 -1.10 -2.59
CA ALA A 103 6.48 -0.67 -1.43
C ALA A 103 6.48 -1.75 -0.34
N ARG A 104 5.39 -2.51 -0.25
CA ARG A 104 5.27 -3.68 0.63
C ARG A 104 4.42 -4.75 -0.03
N GLU A 105 4.83 -6.00 0.12
CA GLU A 105 4.08 -7.18 -0.30
C GLU A 105 4.13 -8.25 0.78
N ILE A 106 2.99 -8.90 1.02
CA ILE A 106 2.90 -10.10 1.85
C ILE A 106 2.08 -11.17 1.10
N THR A 107 2.39 -12.44 1.36
CA THR A 107 1.61 -13.58 0.87
C THR A 107 0.75 -14.14 1.99
N VAL A 108 -0.52 -14.39 1.69
CA VAL A 108 -1.52 -14.85 2.66
C VAL A 108 -2.12 -16.16 2.15
N PRO A 109 -2.01 -17.26 2.90
CA PRO A 109 -2.59 -18.53 2.48
C PRO A 109 -4.12 -18.46 2.57
N PRO A 110 -4.86 -19.28 1.79
CA PRO A 110 -6.31 -19.36 1.90
C PRO A 110 -6.71 -19.89 3.28
N SER A 111 -7.45 -19.09 4.06
CA SER A 111 -7.96 -19.51 5.35
C SER A 111 -9.34 -20.16 5.21
N PRO A 112 -9.53 -21.41 5.66
CA PRO A 112 -10.83 -22.08 5.67
C PRO A 112 -11.66 -21.76 6.93
N PHE A 113 -11.12 -21.00 7.89
CA PHE A 113 -11.67 -20.90 9.26
C PHE A 113 -12.47 -19.62 9.56
N HIS A 114 -12.60 -18.70 8.60
CA HIS A 114 -13.45 -17.51 8.82
C HIS A 114 -14.92 -17.86 8.61
N GLN A 115 -15.76 -17.54 9.60
CA GLN A 115 -17.20 -17.88 9.62
C GLN A 115 -17.99 -17.31 8.43
N ASP A 116 -17.49 -16.24 7.82
CA ASP A 116 -18.06 -15.54 6.67
C ASP A 116 -17.25 -15.73 5.37
N GLY A 117 -16.23 -16.59 5.40
CA GLY A 117 -15.35 -16.85 4.25
C GLY A 117 -14.41 -15.69 3.91
N LYS A 118 -14.34 -14.64 4.72
CA LYS A 118 -13.41 -13.52 4.51
C LYS A 118 -11.97 -13.91 4.79
N GLN A 119 -11.07 -13.25 4.09
CA GLN A 119 -9.64 -13.31 4.28
C GLN A 119 -9.20 -11.98 4.91
N LEU A 120 -8.22 -12.06 5.81
CA LEU A 120 -7.73 -10.93 6.59
C LEU A 120 -6.21 -10.95 6.63
N ALA A 121 -5.60 -9.79 6.48
CA ALA A 121 -4.17 -9.60 6.67
C ALA A 121 -3.87 -8.28 7.38
N ILE A 122 -2.80 -8.29 8.16
CA ILE A 122 -2.21 -7.08 8.71
C ILE A 122 -0.88 -6.89 7.99
N MET A 123 -0.66 -5.70 7.44
CA MET A 123 0.56 -5.35 6.75
C MET A 123 1.29 -4.27 7.55
N ASP A 124 2.38 -4.68 8.20
CA ASP A 124 3.26 -3.82 8.96
C ASP A 124 4.48 -3.37 8.12
N GLY A 125 5.21 -2.38 8.65
CA GLY A 125 6.44 -1.87 8.05
C GLY A 125 6.21 -0.88 6.92
N LEU A 126 5.07 -0.18 6.94
CA LEU A 126 4.77 0.93 6.05
C LEU A 126 5.36 2.23 6.58
N GLU A 127 5.50 3.22 5.70
CA GLU A 127 5.96 4.56 6.07
C GLU A 127 4.85 5.31 6.84
N PRO A 128 5.19 6.02 7.94
CA PRO A 128 4.27 6.90 8.64
C PRO A 128 3.67 7.97 7.77
N TYR A 129 2.39 8.29 8.04
CA TYR A 129 1.64 9.34 7.36
C TYR A 129 1.78 9.30 5.83
N THR A 130 1.72 8.11 5.25
CA THR A 130 1.93 7.86 3.82
C THR A 130 0.70 7.20 3.23
N THR A 131 0.29 7.71 2.07
CA THR A 131 -0.89 7.20 1.35
C THR A 131 -0.49 6.06 0.43
N TYR A 132 -1.22 4.95 0.50
CA TYR A 132 -1.01 3.75 -0.28
C TYR A 132 -2.26 3.39 -1.10
N ASP A 133 -2.05 2.99 -2.35
CA ASP A 133 -3.01 2.22 -3.13
C ASP A 133 -2.81 0.73 -2.79
N VAL A 134 -3.87 0.03 -2.37
CA VAL A 134 -3.77 -1.37 -1.92
C VAL A 134 -4.37 -2.30 -2.97
N THR A 135 -3.60 -3.31 -3.41
CA THR A 135 -4.08 -4.33 -4.34
C THR A 135 -3.98 -5.72 -3.73
N VAL A 136 -4.94 -6.58 -4.06
CA VAL A 136 -4.89 -8.01 -3.73
C VAL A 136 -5.19 -8.83 -4.98
N LEU A 137 -4.42 -9.89 -5.20
CA LEU A 137 -4.67 -10.88 -6.25
C LEU A 137 -4.63 -12.29 -5.68
N CYS A 138 -5.35 -13.21 -6.33
CA CYS A 138 -5.30 -14.66 -6.08
C CYS A 138 -4.28 -15.30 -7.04
N PHE A 139 -3.61 -16.38 -6.64
CA PHE A 139 -2.71 -17.12 -7.54
C PHE A 139 -2.86 -18.65 -7.44
N THR A 140 -2.58 -19.33 -8.55
CA THR A 140 -2.52 -20.80 -8.67
C THR A 140 -1.10 -21.23 -9.05
N SER A 141 -0.88 -22.54 -9.22
CA SER A 141 0.39 -23.06 -9.76
C SER A 141 0.70 -22.55 -11.18
N ALA A 142 -0.32 -22.14 -11.94
CA ALA A 142 -0.20 -21.57 -13.27
C ALA A 142 0.13 -20.06 -13.28
N GLY A 143 0.06 -19.40 -12.11
CA GLY A 143 0.45 -18.01 -11.90
C GLY A 143 -0.64 -17.11 -11.30
N ASP A 144 -0.39 -15.81 -11.41
CA ASP A 144 -1.20 -14.75 -10.80
C ASP A 144 -2.48 -14.47 -11.59
N GLY A 145 -3.57 -14.26 -10.86
CA GLY A 145 -4.81 -13.69 -11.39
C GLY A 145 -4.77 -12.17 -11.48
N PRO A 146 -5.89 -11.55 -11.88
CA PRO A 146 -6.00 -10.09 -11.92
C PRO A 146 -5.94 -9.50 -10.50
N ARG A 147 -5.40 -8.27 -10.42
CA ARG A 147 -5.45 -7.45 -9.22
C ARG A 147 -6.85 -6.86 -9.05
N PHE A 148 -7.12 -6.34 -7.86
CA PHE A 148 -8.37 -5.63 -7.61
C PHE A 148 -8.29 -4.22 -8.19
N GLU A 149 -9.21 -3.87 -9.09
CA GLU A 149 -9.35 -2.52 -9.62
C GLU A 149 -10.76 -1.94 -9.42
N PRO A 150 -10.88 -0.64 -9.05
CA PRO A 150 -9.81 0.25 -8.62
C PRO A 150 -9.29 -0.09 -7.21
N PRO A 151 -7.99 0.10 -6.90
CA PRO A 151 -7.47 -0.18 -5.57
C PRO A 151 -8.04 0.78 -4.52
N PRO A 152 -8.45 0.29 -3.32
CA PRO A 152 -8.73 1.18 -2.20
C PRO A 152 -7.47 1.94 -1.79
N VAL A 153 -7.67 3.20 -1.42
CA VAL A 153 -6.61 4.11 -0.96
C VAL A 153 -6.69 4.20 0.56
N VAL A 154 -5.55 4.06 1.23
CA VAL A 154 -5.42 4.16 2.69
C VAL A 154 -4.21 5.00 3.05
N THR A 155 -4.35 5.87 4.04
CA THR A 155 -3.23 6.65 4.59
C THR A 155 -2.92 6.10 5.98
N THR A 156 -1.67 5.70 6.21
CA THR A 156 -1.22 5.31 7.55
C THR A 156 -1.39 6.47 8.52
N GLU A 157 -1.62 6.18 9.80
CA GLU A 157 -1.85 7.24 10.77
C GLU A 157 -0.57 8.10 10.96
N GLN A 158 -0.73 9.27 11.57
CA GLN A 158 0.42 10.05 12.02
C GLN A 158 1.09 9.33 13.20
N ASP A 159 2.41 9.35 13.23
CA ASP A 159 3.15 8.88 14.41
C ASP A 159 2.96 9.86 15.57
N LEU A 160 3.05 9.36 16.81
CA LEU A 160 3.10 10.24 17.97
C LEU A 160 4.38 11.10 17.88
N PRO A 161 4.34 12.40 18.23
CA PRO A 161 5.56 13.20 18.28
C PRO A 161 6.54 12.56 19.28
N GLN A 162 7.65 12.04 18.76
CA GLN A 162 8.70 11.39 19.55
C GLN A 162 9.31 12.37 20.57
N GLU A 163 9.93 11.84 21.62
CA GLU A 163 10.55 12.66 22.66
C GLU A 163 11.62 13.58 22.07
N VAL A 164 11.55 14.87 22.40
CA VAL A 164 12.52 15.87 21.96
C VAL A 164 13.91 15.54 22.50
N ALA A 165 14.93 15.54 21.63
CA ALA A 165 16.29 15.24 22.05
C ALA A 165 16.92 16.43 22.80
N TYR A 166 17.89 16.18 23.68
CA TYR A 166 18.67 17.23 24.35
C TYR A 166 17.84 18.28 25.12
N LEU A 167 16.74 17.86 25.76
CA LEU A 167 15.98 18.72 26.65
C LEU A 167 16.86 19.20 27.81
N LYS A 168 17.14 20.51 27.85
CA LYS A 168 17.91 21.16 28.91
C LYS A 168 17.27 22.46 29.33
N PHE A 169 17.35 22.71 30.63
CA PHE A 169 17.00 23.98 31.24
C PHE A 169 18.30 24.79 31.44
N ARG A 170 18.30 26.06 31.05
CA ARG A 170 19.38 27.04 31.27
C ARG A 170 18.79 28.32 31.85
N ASP A 171 19.66 29.19 32.35
CA ASP A 171 19.30 30.54 32.82
C ASP A 171 18.09 30.51 33.77
N ILE A 172 18.17 29.67 34.80
CA ILE A 172 17.11 29.45 35.78
C ILE A 172 17.11 30.63 36.76
N LEU A 173 16.06 31.46 36.69
CA LEU A 173 15.78 32.58 37.58
C LEU A 173 14.57 32.24 38.46
N ASP A 174 14.22 33.14 39.40
CA ASP A 174 13.08 32.98 40.31
C ASP A 174 11.72 32.87 39.58
N LYS A 175 11.59 33.51 38.41
CA LYS A 175 10.35 33.56 37.61
C LYS A 175 10.51 33.16 36.15
N SER A 176 11.68 32.74 35.72
CA SER A 176 11.89 32.36 34.33
C SER A 176 12.94 31.26 34.18
N VAL A 177 12.78 30.48 33.12
CA VAL A 177 13.73 29.44 32.74
C VAL A 177 13.81 29.39 31.21
N ARG A 178 15.01 29.20 30.68
CA ARG A 178 15.22 28.95 29.26
C ARG A 178 15.21 27.46 29.01
N VAL A 179 14.25 27.00 28.21
CA VAL A 179 14.16 25.59 27.79
C VAL A 179 14.77 25.46 26.40
N ILE A 180 15.69 24.52 26.23
CA ILE A 180 16.35 24.23 24.95
C ILE A 180 16.14 22.75 24.66
N TRP A 181 15.69 22.43 23.46
CA TRP A 181 15.60 21.06 22.96
C TRP A 181 16.04 21.02 21.50
N SER A 182 16.42 19.84 21.05
CA SER A 182 16.72 19.51 19.67
C SER A 182 15.58 18.69 19.06
N ARG A 183 15.60 18.54 17.74
CA ARG A 183 14.63 17.73 17.01
C ARG A 183 14.58 16.30 17.60
N PRO A 184 13.39 15.69 17.71
CA PRO A 184 13.27 14.28 18.10
C PRO A 184 14.12 13.37 17.22
N LYS A 185 14.62 12.27 17.79
CA LYS A 185 15.39 11.28 17.01
C LYS A 185 14.44 10.44 16.15
N LYS A 186 14.87 10.16 14.91
CA LYS A 186 14.22 9.24 13.95
C LYS A 186 14.55 7.80 14.30
#